data_AF-E4L029-F1
#
_entry.id   AF-E4L029-F1
#
_cell.length_a   1.000
_cell.length_b   1.000
_cell.length_c   1.000
_cell.angle_alpha   90.00
_cell.angle_beta   90.00
_cell.angle_gamma   90.00
#
_symmetry.space_group_name_H-M   'P 1'
#
loop_
_entity.id
_entity.type
_entity.pdbx_description
1 polymer ?
#
loop_
_entity_poly.entity_id
_entity_poly.type
_entity_poly.pdbx_seq_one_letter_code
_entity_poly.pdbx_strand_id
1 'polypeptide(L)'
;MKKRIKDLIILYMMVTMVFLPLNVLGASSVTIEIHTREDLTREDLEGRTLGIWKINENFIDTKMDKTNLVAILDKLSEDELDRQLVNKADKWTLNPKEANDYKSVLNLEPGTYYMRELGGKDRKKFIESAVFNPAETNIVKVKWGERKTPPPPPPPPPEFPPPEKPPHEPPTPPNSVRLFKFSDEGRGLVGAKFQLLDEDGNVVKTRAFAMDPKGTEEVFETDKNGFIVIRDLEPGVYFFKEVEAPKGYEIVNENSQFVIFEGQAAKLSVLNKKKLGSYNFYKTNEKRDVGLSGAEFVITQRVNGKDQRVQRDGKDLILKSGPDGKFFVRDLPYGTYEIWETKAPEGYTLLQGSLKFEINDNSFEKVLIIENTTKPPIPKTGDITLIVLVVAGAIMIGLGRFMIKDKN
;
A
#
# COMPACT_ATOMS: atom_id res chain seq x y z
N MET A 1 -4.00 60.42 -41.20
CA MET A 1 -3.88 59.88 -39.81
C MET A 1 -4.52 58.51 -39.63
N LYS A 2 -5.78 58.29 -40.08
CA LYS A 2 -6.49 56.99 -39.96
C LYS A 2 -5.81 55.77 -40.60
N LYS A 3 -5.11 55.93 -41.73
CA LYS A 3 -4.45 54.81 -42.45
C LYS A 3 -3.24 54.26 -41.68
N ARG A 4 -2.37 55.14 -41.18
CA ARG A 4 -1.21 54.76 -40.34
C ARG A 4 -1.59 54.10 -39.01
N ILE A 5 -2.73 54.48 -38.43
CA ILE A 5 -3.25 53.83 -37.20
C ILE A 5 -3.74 52.42 -37.52
N LYS A 6 -4.39 52.22 -38.67
CA LYS A 6 -4.83 50.89 -39.12
C LYS A 6 -3.64 49.95 -39.38
N ASP A 7 -2.58 50.46 -40.02
CA ASP A 7 -1.37 49.70 -40.30
C ASP A 7 -0.60 49.36 -39.00
N LEU A 8 -0.61 50.26 -38.00
CA LEU A 8 0.00 50.01 -36.69
C LEU A 8 -0.78 48.97 -35.85
N ILE A 9 -2.12 48.96 -35.95
CA ILE A 9 -2.98 47.96 -35.29
C ILE A 9 -2.78 46.58 -35.95
N ILE A 10 -2.64 46.51 -37.28
CA ILE A 10 -2.37 45.25 -37.98
C ILE A 10 -0.97 44.73 -37.64
N LEU A 11 0.03 45.62 -37.55
CA LEU A 11 1.38 45.24 -37.14
C LEU A 11 1.41 44.78 -35.67
N TYR A 12 0.67 45.43 -34.78
CA TYR A 12 0.53 45.01 -33.37
C TYR A 12 -0.20 43.67 -33.24
N MET A 13 -1.25 43.42 -34.06
CA MET A 13 -1.90 42.11 -34.12
C MET A 13 -0.99 41.01 -34.69
N MET A 14 -0.16 41.31 -35.70
CA MET A 14 0.80 40.34 -36.22
C MET A 14 1.93 40.07 -35.21
N VAL A 15 2.43 41.08 -34.50
CA VAL A 15 3.48 40.91 -33.48
C VAL A 15 2.95 40.18 -32.24
N THR A 16 1.69 40.39 -31.84
CA THR A 16 1.06 39.62 -30.75
C THR A 16 0.69 38.18 -31.15
N MET A 17 0.43 37.90 -32.43
CA MET A 17 0.32 36.52 -32.95
C MET A 17 1.67 35.79 -33.04
N VAL A 18 2.80 36.50 -33.12
CA VAL A 18 4.15 35.92 -33.21
C VAL A 18 4.84 35.80 -31.83
N PHE A 19 4.30 36.45 -30.78
CA PHE A 19 4.82 36.39 -29.41
C PHE A 19 3.80 35.89 -28.37
N LEU A 20 2.89 35.00 -28.77
CA LEU A 20 2.38 34.04 -27.79
C LEU A 20 3.52 33.05 -27.54
N PRO A 21 4.06 32.91 -26.31
CA PRO A 21 4.80 31.70 -26.01
C PRO A 21 3.85 30.53 -26.34
N LEU A 22 4.27 29.63 -27.22
CA LEU A 22 3.66 28.31 -27.36
C LEU A 22 3.92 27.54 -26.06
N ASN A 23 3.28 27.97 -24.97
CA ASN A 23 2.82 27.01 -24.00
C ASN A 23 1.60 26.36 -24.65
N VAL A 24 1.87 25.32 -25.45
CA VAL A 24 0.86 24.32 -25.79
C VAL A 24 0.49 23.63 -24.47
N LEU A 25 -0.32 24.31 -23.65
CA LEU A 25 -1.22 23.67 -22.70
C LEU A 25 -2.33 23.05 -23.55
N GLY A 26 -2.66 21.77 -23.50
CA GLY A 26 -2.18 20.71 -22.64
C GLY A 26 -2.96 19.46 -23.04
N ALA A 27 -2.32 18.60 -23.82
CA ALA A 27 -2.67 17.21 -24.04
C ALA A 27 -1.49 16.62 -24.79
N SER A 28 -0.65 15.86 -24.08
CA SER A 28 0.33 15.00 -24.75
C SER A 28 -0.46 13.79 -25.21
N SER A 29 -0.67 13.65 -26.52
CA SER A 29 -1.31 12.47 -27.06
C SER A 29 -0.31 11.31 -27.03
N VAL A 30 -0.72 10.19 -26.44
CA VAL A 30 0.06 8.95 -26.45
C VAL A 30 -0.73 7.89 -27.18
N THR A 31 -0.06 7.18 -28.07
CA THR A 31 -0.66 6.03 -28.75
C THR A 31 -0.34 4.79 -27.92
N ILE A 32 -1.37 4.16 -27.37
CA ILE A 32 -1.23 2.82 -26.81
C ILE A 32 -1.31 1.84 -27.97
N GLU A 33 -0.20 1.17 -28.22
CA GLU A 33 -0.10 0.10 -29.19
C GLU A 33 0.01 -1.23 -28.45
N ILE A 34 -0.98 -2.09 -28.60
CA ILE A 34 -0.93 -3.44 -28.04
C ILE A 34 -0.31 -4.35 -29.12
N HIS A 35 1.00 -4.60 -29.03
CA HIS A 35 1.74 -5.46 -29.95
C HIS A 35 2.04 -6.80 -29.28
N THR A 36 1.86 -7.88 -30.03
CA THR A 36 2.06 -9.24 -29.51
C THR A 36 3.06 -10.03 -30.34
N ARG A 37 3.71 -11.02 -29.71
CA ARG A 37 4.57 -12.00 -30.40
C ARG A 37 3.79 -13.21 -30.92
N GLU A 38 2.53 -13.38 -30.49
CA GLU A 38 1.64 -14.47 -30.90
C GLU A 38 0.30 -13.90 -31.38
N ASP A 39 -0.43 -14.67 -32.19
CA ASP A 39 -1.67 -14.25 -32.84
C ASP A 39 -2.77 -13.91 -31.81
N LEU A 40 -3.25 -12.67 -31.81
CA LEU A 40 -4.43 -12.25 -31.05
C LEU A 40 -5.65 -12.16 -31.96
N THR A 41 -6.74 -12.76 -31.52
CA THR A 41 -8.03 -12.55 -32.19
C THR A 41 -8.71 -11.28 -31.67
N ARG A 42 -9.66 -10.77 -32.46
CA ARG A 42 -10.54 -9.68 -32.03
C ARG A 42 -11.24 -10.02 -30.71
N GLU A 43 -11.70 -11.27 -30.58
CA GLU A 43 -12.39 -11.82 -29.40
C GLU A 43 -11.50 -11.85 -28.16
N ASP A 44 -10.19 -12.01 -28.32
CA ASP A 44 -9.24 -11.95 -27.21
C ASP A 44 -9.18 -10.54 -26.59
N LEU A 45 -9.51 -9.47 -27.30
CA LEU A 45 -9.37 -8.07 -26.85
C LEU A 45 -10.71 -7.35 -26.63
N GLU A 46 -11.73 -7.67 -27.42
CA GLU A 46 -13.02 -6.96 -27.42
C GLU A 46 -13.71 -7.00 -26.05
N GLY A 47 -14.16 -5.83 -25.60
CA GLY A 47 -14.88 -5.67 -24.34
C GLY A 47 -14.02 -5.71 -23.07
N ARG A 48 -12.69 -5.90 -23.17
CA ARG A 48 -11.79 -5.74 -22.02
C ARG A 48 -11.70 -4.28 -21.62
N THR A 49 -11.60 -4.01 -20.32
CA THR A 49 -11.43 -2.65 -19.80
C THR A 49 -10.04 -2.50 -19.18
N LEU A 50 -9.32 -1.45 -19.53
CA LEU A 50 -8.13 -1.01 -18.82
C LEU A 50 -8.46 0.16 -17.92
N GLY A 51 -7.87 0.17 -16.73
CA GLY A 51 -7.87 1.32 -15.83
C GLY A 51 -6.56 2.06 -16.01
N ILE A 52 -6.65 3.38 -16.08
CA ILE A 52 -5.49 4.26 -16.22
C ILE A 52 -5.51 5.28 -15.10
N TRP A 53 -4.41 5.36 -14.37
CA TRP A 53 -4.24 6.27 -13.23
C TRP A 53 -3.00 7.14 -13.45
N LYS A 54 -3.11 8.42 -13.15
CA LYS A 54 -2.00 9.37 -13.10
C LYS A 54 -1.25 9.20 -11.79
N ILE A 55 0.03 8.86 -11.87
CA ILE A 55 0.91 8.70 -10.70
C ILE A 55 1.20 10.08 -10.12
N ASN A 56 1.19 10.17 -8.79
CA ASN A 56 1.59 11.38 -8.11
C ASN A 56 3.12 11.42 -7.93
N GLU A 57 3.80 12.08 -8.86
CA GLU A 57 5.27 12.18 -8.91
C GLU A 57 5.88 12.94 -7.72
N ASN A 58 5.05 13.65 -6.95
CA ASN A 58 5.48 14.34 -5.72
C ASN A 58 5.77 13.38 -4.56
N PHE A 59 5.51 12.09 -4.75
CA PHE A 59 5.34 11.09 -3.70
C PHE A 59 5.87 9.72 -4.08
N ILE A 60 5.59 9.28 -5.31
CA ILE A 60 6.16 8.08 -5.90
C ILE A 60 7.33 8.53 -6.77
N ASP A 61 8.53 8.00 -6.49
CA ASP A 61 9.70 8.30 -7.31
C ASP A 61 9.55 7.65 -8.69
N THR A 62 9.07 8.43 -9.65
CA THR A 62 8.87 7.97 -11.03
C THR A 62 10.18 7.85 -11.80
N LYS A 63 11.32 8.22 -11.21
CA LYS A 63 12.66 7.95 -11.76
C LYS A 63 13.12 6.53 -11.50
N MET A 64 12.43 5.80 -10.62
CA MET A 64 12.65 4.37 -10.39
C MET A 64 12.41 3.56 -11.68
N ASP A 65 13.05 2.40 -11.78
CA ASP A 65 12.77 1.45 -12.86
C ASP A 65 11.25 1.16 -12.97
N LYS A 66 10.71 1.29 -14.18
CA LYS A 66 9.27 1.14 -14.45
C LYS A 66 8.75 -0.25 -14.09
N THR A 67 9.59 -1.28 -14.16
CA THR A 67 9.23 -2.66 -13.77
C THR A 67 8.99 -2.76 -12.26
N ASN A 68 9.82 -2.08 -11.47
CA ASN A 68 9.64 -2.03 -10.01
C ASN A 68 8.34 -1.29 -9.67
N LEU A 69 8.09 -0.14 -10.31
CA LEU A 69 6.83 0.60 -10.14
C LEU A 69 5.61 -0.26 -10.49
N VAL A 70 5.64 -1.00 -11.59
CA VAL A 70 4.57 -1.96 -11.94
C VAL A 70 4.40 -3.00 -10.83
N ALA A 71 5.47 -3.62 -10.36
CA ALA A 71 5.42 -4.66 -9.33
C ALA A 71 4.87 -4.15 -7.97
N ILE A 72 5.07 -2.87 -7.66
CA ILE A 72 4.51 -2.22 -6.46
C ILE A 72 3.02 -1.95 -6.66
N LEU A 73 2.64 -1.35 -7.79
CA LEU A 73 1.27 -0.90 -8.08
C LEU A 73 0.32 -2.07 -8.35
N ASP A 74 0.80 -3.18 -8.94
CA ASP A 74 0.02 -4.40 -9.16
C ASP A 74 -0.47 -5.05 -7.86
N LYS A 75 0.21 -4.80 -6.73
CA LYS A 75 -0.19 -5.30 -5.41
C LYS A 75 -1.35 -4.52 -4.79
N LEU A 76 -1.69 -3.34 -5.31
CA LEU A 76 -2.75 -2.50 -4.79
C LEU A 76 -4.11 -2.89 -5.41
N SER A 77 -5.14 -2.96 -4.56
CA SER A 77 -6.54 -3.06 -5.01
C SER A 77 -6.96 -1.83 -5.82
N GLU A 78 -8.04 -1.93 -6.61
CA GLU A 78 -8.54 -0.80 -7.41
C GLU A 78 -8.89 0.39 -6.51
N ASP A 79 -9.54 0.13 -5.36
CA ASP A 79 -9.85 1.14 -4.37
C ASP A 79 -8.60 1.80 -3.76
N GLU A 80 -7.50 1.04 -3.58
CA GLU A 80 -6.23 1.61 -3.12
C GLU A 80 -5.58 2.46 -4.20
N LEU A 81 -5.61 2.07 -5.47
CA LEU A 81 -5.09 2.91 -6.55
C LEU A 81 -5.88 4.21 -6.69
N ASP A 82 -7.21 4.15 -6.67
CA ASP A 82 -8.07 5.34 -6.69
C ASP A 82 -7.82 6.26 -5.48
N ARG A 83 -7.44 5.69 -4.33
CA ARG A 83 -7.07 6.46 -3.13
C ARG A 83 -5.66 7.03 -3.16
N GLN A 84 -4.70 6.34 -3.76
CA GLN A 84 -3.27 6.68 -3.66
C GLN A 84 -2.74 7.49 -4.85
N LEU A 85 -3.40 7.37 -6.01
CA LEU A 85 -3.01 8.06 -7.25
C LEU A 85 -3.84 9.34 -7.44
N VAL A 86 -3.43 10.17 -8.41
CA VAL A 86 -3.94 11.56 -8.54
C VAL A 86 -5.41 11.58 -8.93
N ASN A 87 -5.84 10.66 -9.78
CA ASN A 87 -7.22 10.55 -10.27
C ASN A 87 -7.81 9.17 -9.96
N LYS A 88 -9.14 9.08 -10.06
CA LYS A 88 -9.81 7.79 -10.24
C LYS A 88 -9.42 7.19 -11.58
N ALA A 89 -9.50 5.87 -11.69
CA ALA A 89 -9.22 5.17 -12.93
C ALA A 89 -10.05 5.75 -14.09
N ASP A 90 -9.38 6.31 -15.10
CA ASP A 90 -10.02 6.50 -16.40
C ASP A 90 -10.20 5.12 -17.02
N LYS A 91 -11.46 4.69 -17.12
CA LYS A 91 -11.82 3.37 -17.61
C LYS A 91 -11.95 3.41 -19.12
N TRP A 92 -11.22 2.52 -19.77
CA TRP A 92 -11.15 2.48 -21.21
C TRP A 92 -11.39 1.07 -21.74
N THR A 93 -12.45 0.91 -22.52
CA THR A 93 -12.84 -0.38 -23.09
C THR A 93 -12.27 -0.58 -24.49
N LEU A 94 -11.64 -1.73 -24.70
CA LEU A 94 -11.03 -2.11 -25.97
C LEU A 94 -12.10 -2.56 -26.97
N ASN A 95 -12.15 -1.87 -28.11
CA ASN A 95 -13.00 -2.20 -29.26
C ASN A 95 -12.14 -2.26 -30.54
N PRO A 96 -11.36 -3.33 -30.74
CA PRO A 96 -10.51 -3.51 -31.92
C PRO A 96 -11.33 -3.46 -33.23
N LYS A 97 -10.82 -2.74 -34.23
CA LYS A 97 -11.43 -2.67 -35.57
C LYS A 97 -11.03 -3.86 -36.45
N GLU A 98 -9.79 -4.34 -36.32
CA GLU A 98 -9.22 -5.46 -37.08
C GLU A 98 -8.42 -6.40 -36.15
N ALA A 99 -8.12 -7.62 -36.62
CA ALA A 99 -7.27 -8.56 -35.89
C ALA A 99 -5.82 -8.04 -35.85
N ASN A 100 -5.12 -8.19 -34.72
CA ASN A 100 -3.70 -7.86 -34.53
C ASN A 100 -3.25 -6.39 -34.67
N ASP A 101 -4.13 -5.39 -34.85
CA ASP A 101 -3.72 -3.97 -34.83
C ASP A 101 -4.60 -3.12 -33.90
N TYR A 102 -4.25 -3.11 -32.61
CA TYR A 102 -4.86 -2.20 -31.66
C TYR A 102 -3.95 -0.98 -31.42
N LYS A 103 -4.27 0.11 -32.11
CA LYS A 103 -3.76 1.45 -31.81
C LYS A 103 -4.90 2.32 -31.31
N SER A 104 -4.71 2.93 -30.16
CA SER A 104 -5.61 3.99 -29.71
C SER A 104 -4.82 5.15 -29.16
N VAL A 105 -5.32 6.34 -29.45
CA VAL A 105 -4.73 7.59 -29.01
C VAL A 105 -5.47 8.04 -27.77
N LEU A 106 -4.76 8.15 -26.66
CA LEU A 106 -5.25 8.77 -25.45
C LEU A 106 -4.69 10.18 -25.36
N ASN A 107 -5.58 11.13 -25.07
CA ASN A 107 -5.19 12.51 -24.78
C ASN A 107 -5.03 12.63 -23.26
N LEU A 108 -3.78 12.62 -22.80
CA LEU A 108 -3.46 12.67 -21.38
C LEU A 108 -2.76 13.98 -21.07
N GLU A 109 -2.98 14.50 -19.86
CA GLU A 109 -2.17 15.60 -19.35
C GLU A 109 -0.71 15.15 -19.16
N PRO A 110 0.27 16.07 -19.14
CA PRO A 110 1.64 15.73 -18.77
C PRO A 110 1.73 15.03 -17.40
N GLY A 111 2.55 13.97 -17.34
CA GLY A 111 2.83 13.20 -16.13
C GLY A 111 3.03 11.72 -16.41
N THR A 112 3.40 10.98 -15.38
CA THR A 112 3.55 9.53 -15.42
C THR A 112 2.23 8.84 -15.08
N TYR A 113 1.91 7.78 -15.81
CA TYR A 113 0.67 7.01 -15.69
C TYR A 113 0.96 5.53 -15.47
N TYR A 114 0.11 4.88 -14.69
CA TYR A 114 0.03 3.43 -14.53
C TYR A 114 -1.25 2.93 -15.17
N MET A 115 -1.16 1.80 -15.87
CA MET A 115 -2.27 1.14 -16.54
C MET A 115 -2.27 -0.35 -16.24
N ARG A 116 -3.46 -0.91 -16.01
CA ARG A 116 -3.68 -2.34 -15.90
C ARG A 116 -5.05 -2.78 -16.41
N GLU A 117 -5.19 -4.06 -16.72
CA GLU A 117 -6.48 -4.67 -17.02
C GLU A 117 -7.39 -4.69 -15.76
N LEU A 118 -8.65 -4.28 -15.94
CA LEU A 118 -9.70 -4.34 -14.91
C LEU A 118 -10.51 -5.65 -15.07
N GLY A 119 -10.78 -6.29 -13.94
CA GLY A 119 -11.47 -7.58 -13.92
C GLY A 119 -10.65 -8.71 -14.56
N GLY A 120 -11.30 -9.86 -14.83
CA GLY A 120 -10.66 -10.94 -15.57
C GLY A 120 -9.51 -11.67 -14.87
N LYS A 121 -9.46 -11.64 -13.53
CA LYS A 121 -8.42 -12.32 -12.74
C LYS A 121 -8.34 -13.82 -13.01
N ASP A 122 -9.43 -14.43 -13.45
CA ASP A 122 -9.55 -15.85 -13.76
C ASP A 122 -9.28 -16.16 -15.24
N ARG A 123 -9.04 -15.14 -16.08
CA ARG A 123 -8.74 -15.34 -17.50
C ARG A 123 -7.35 -15.94 -17.68
N LYS A 124 -7.25 -16.94 -18.55
CA LYS A 124 -5.97 -17.54 -18.96
C LYS A 124 -5.05 -16.51 -19.60
N LYS A 125 -5.58 -15.63 -20.46
CA LYS A 125 -4.82 -14.57 -21.14
C LYS A 125 -5.09 -13.22 -20.49
N PHE A 126 -4.06 -12.43 -20.21
CA PHE A 126 -4.17 -11.10 -19.60
C PHE A 126 -3.26 -10.08 -20.28
N ILE A 127 -3.62 -8.81 -20.20
CA ILE A 127 -2.80 -7.67 -20.65
C ILE A 127 -1.86 -7.29 -19.51
N GLU A 128 -0.55 -7.22 -19.78
CA GLU A 128 0.44 -6.83 -18.78
C GLU A 128 0.25 -5.37 -18.37
N SER A 129 0.41 -5.10 -17.08
CA SER A 129 0.41 -3.75 -16.54
C SER A 129 1.61 -2.97 -17.05
N ALA A 130 1.48 -1.65 -17.17
CA ALA A 130 2.55 -0.78 -17.65
C ALA A 130 2.58 0.56 -16.93
N VAL A 131 3.78 1.12 -16.79
CA VAL A 131 4.01 2.51 -16.37
C VAL A 131 4.63 3.27 -17.54
N PHE A 132 4.10 4.45 -17.85
CA PHE A 132 4.56 5.26 -18.99
C PHE A 132 4.39 6.76 -18.74
N ASN A 133 5.15 7.57 -19.48
CA ASN A 133 5.04 9.03 -19.44
C ASN A 133 4.90 9.55 -20.89
N PRO A 134 3.78 10.20 -21.25
CA PRO A 134 3.55 10.77 -22.58
C PRO A 134 4.58 11.83 -23.00
N ALA A 135 5.32 12.42 -22.06
CA ALA A 135 6.40 13.35 -22.37
C ALA A 135 7.70 12.64 -22.81
N GLU A 136 7.88 11.37 -22.42
CA GLU A 136 9.05 10.56 -22.76
C GLU A 136 8.84 9.74 -24.04
N THR A 137 7.61 9.32 -24.30
CA THR A 137 7.26 8.51 -25.47
C THR A 137 5.86 8.84 -25.96
N ASN A 138 5.72 8.89 -27.27
CA ASN A 138 4.44 9.01 -27.96
C ASN A 138 3.78 7.64 -28.22
N ILE A 139 4.48 6.53 -27.97
CA ILE A 139 3.99 5.16 -28.17
C ILE A 139 4.26 4.32 -26.91
N VAL A 140 3.23 3.65 -26.40
CA VAL A 140 3.35 2.69 -25.29
C VAL A 140 3.03 1.30 -25.82
N LYS A 141 4.03 0.42 -25.80
CA LYS A 141 3.89 -0.97 -26.22
C LYS A 141 3.51 -1.84 -25.04
N VAL A 142 2.29 -2.35 -25.04
CA VAL A 142 1.78 -3.21 -23.96
C VAL A 142 1.84 -4.66 -24.41
N LYS A 143 2.38 -5.52 -23.54
CA LYS A 143 2.49 -6.97 -23.77
C LYS A 143 1.27 -7.69 -23.18
N TRP A 144 1.13 -8.96 -23.51
CA TRP A 144 0.16 -9.86 -22.90
C TRP A 144 0.86 -11.14 -22.44
N GLY A 145 0.27 -11.82 -21.47
CA GLY A 145 0.78 -13.08 -20.94
C GLY A 145 -0.31 -14.15 -20.83
N GLU A 146 0.12 -15.41 -20.80
CA GLU A 146 -0.70 -16.53 -20.36
C GLU A 146 -0.40 -16.90 -18.91
N ARG A 147 -1.44 -16.96 -18.07
CA ARG A 147 -1.35 -17.59 -16.75
C ARG A 147 -1.13 -19.08 -16.96
N LYS A 148 0.06 -19.57 -16.63
CA LYS A 148 0.29 -21.01 -16.49
C LYS A 148 -0.48 -21.48 -15.27
N THR A 149 -1.34 -22.47 -15.44
CA THR A 149 -1.91 -23.20 -14.31
C THR A 149 -0.74 -23.77 -13.51
N PRO A 150 -0.62 -23.47 -12.21
CA PRO A 150 0.30 -24.18 -11.36
C PRO A 150 0.02 -25.68 -11.48
N PRO A 151 1.03 -26.56 -11.48
CA PRO A 151 0.75 -27.98 -11.30
C PRO A 151 -0.14 -28.15 -10.06
N PRO A 152 -1.10 -29.08 -10.08
CA PRO A 152 -1.92 -29.35 -8.91
C PRO A 152 -0.99 -29.53 -7.70
N PRO A 153 -1.32 -28.94 -6.54
CA PRO A 153 -0.53 -29.14 -5.35
C PRO A 153 -0.37 -30.66 -5.16
N PRO A 154 0.84 -31.13 -4.81
CA PRO A 154 0.99 -32.53 -4.45
C PRO A 154 -0.07 -32.88 -3.41
N PRO A 155 -0.62 -34.11 -3.44
CA PRO A 155 -1.61 -34.52 -2.46
C PRO A 155 -1.07 -34.19 -1.06
N PRO A 156 -1.92 -33.69 -0.14
CA PRO A 156 -1.49 -33.38 1.21
C PRO A 156 -0.77 -34.62 1.77
N PRO A 157 0.36 -34.43 2.49
CA PRO A 157 0.96 -35.52 3.23
C PRO A 157 -0.14 -36.20 4.07
N PRO A 158 -0.12 -37.54 4.22
CA PRO A 158 -1.12 -38.23 5.03
C PRO A 158 -1.28 -37.50 6.36
N GLU A 159 -2.53 -37.19 6.72
CA GLU A 159 -2.86 -36.53 7.99
C GLU A 159 -2.25 -37.33 9.12
N PHE A 160 -1.19 -36.79 9.73
CA PHE A 160 -0.74 -37.27 11.02
C PHE A 160 -1.86 -36.99 12.03
N PRO A 161 -2.13 -37.92 12.95
CA PRO A 161 -3.16 -37.72 13.96
C PRO A 161 -2.95 -36.39 14.70
N PRO A 162 -4.02 -35.72 15.13
CA PRO A 162 -3.92 -34.44 15.80
C PRO A 162 -2.99 -34.57 17.01
N PRO A 163 -2.04 -33.64 17.23
CA PRO A 163 -1.22 -33.69 18.43
C PRO A 163 -2.13 -33.57 19.64
N GLU A 164 -2.03 -34.56 20.53
CA GLU A 164 -2.70 -34.54 21.83
C GLU A 164 -2.41 -33.22 22.55
N LYS A 165 -3.41 -32.71 23.28
CA LYS A 165 -3.26 -31.54 24.17
C LYS A 165 -2.03 -31.73 25.07
N PRO A 166 -1.25 -30.66 25.34
CA PRO A 166 0.05 -30.80 25.96
C PRO A 166 -0.09 -31.18 27.44
N PRO A 167 0.50 -32.29 27.90
CA PRO A 167 0.93 -32.38 29.28
C PRO A 167 2.27 -31.63 29.41
N HIS A 168 2.63 -31.28 30.65
CA HIS A 168 3.94 -30.73 31.07
C HIS A 168 5.07 -30.99 30.06
N GLU A 169 5.82 -29.92 29.68
CA GLU A 169 6.92 -30.00 28.71
C GLU A 169 7.66 -31.33 28.82
N PRO A 170 7.59 -32.21 27.81
CA PRO A 170 8.26 -33.51 27.90
C PRO A 170 9.75 -33.27 28.11
N PRO A 171 10.42 -34.07 28.95
CA PRO A 171 11.87 -33.97 29.11
C PRO A 171 12.50 -34.11 27.73
N THR A 172 13.36 -33.14 27.36
CA THR A 172 14.07 -33.20 26.09
C THR A 172 14.89 -34.50 26.09
N PRO A 173 14.76 -35.38 25.07
CA PRO A 173 15.48 -36.65 25.03
C PRO A 173 17.00 -36.46 25.23
N PRO A 174 17.72 -37.43 25.80
CA PRO A 174 19.19 -37.38 25.81
C PRO A 174 19.71 -37.25 24.37
N ASN A 175 20.90 -36.64 24.19
CA ASN A 175 21.53 -36.44 22.88
C ASN A 175 20.64 -35.66 21.90
N SER A 176 19.98 -34.61 22.39
CA SER A 176 19.09 -33.79 21.56
C SER A 176 19.30 -32.31 21.80
N VAL A 177 18.81 -31.49 20.86
CA VAL A 177 18.76 -30.04 21.00
C VAL A 177 17.34 -29.55 20.81
N ARG A 178 16.93 -28.60 21.67
CA ARG A 178 15.71 -27.80 21.48
C ARG A 178 16.10 -26.36 21.17
N LEU A 179 15.85 -25.92 19.95
CA LEU A 179 15.95 -24.52 19.54
C LEU A 179 14.63 -23.81 19.83
N PHE A 180 14.71 -22.62 20.43
CA PHE A 180 13.60 -21.69 20.58
C PHE A 180 13.87 -20.42 19.78
N LYS A 181 13.07 -20.18 18.75
CA LYS A 181 13.10 -18.95 17.95
C LYS A 181 12.14 -17.94 18.55
N PHE A 182 12.63 -16.74 18.84
CA PHE A 182 11.81 -15.72 19.49
C PHE A 182 12.07 -14.31 18.96
N SER A 183 11.10 -13.42 19.18
CA SER A 183 11.21 -11.98 18.94
C SER A 183 11.88 -11.25 20.10
N ASP A 184 12.24 -9.99 19.92
CA ASP A 184 12.64 -9.06 20.99
C ASP A 184 11.58 -8.91 22.10
N GLU A 185 10.30 -9.06 21.78
CA GLU A 185 9.20 -9.12 22.75
C GLU A 185 9.07 -10.47 23.51
N GLY A 186 9.97 -11.44 23.26
CA GLY A 186 9.94 -12.77 23.90
C GLY A 186 8.92 -13.76 23.32
N ARG A 187 8.25 -13.42 22.21
CA ARG A 187 7.25 -14.30 21.57
C ARG A 187 7.92 -15.31 20.66
N GLY A 188 7.47 -16.57 20.70
CA GLY A 188 7.90 -17.62 19.78
C GLY A 188 7.56 -17.27 18.33
N LEU A 189 8.47 -17.55 17.41
CA LEU A 189 8.31 -17.24 15.98
C LEU A 189 8.19 -18.51 15.15
N VAL A 190 7.05 -18.67 14.49
CA VAL A 190 6.76 -19.75 13.53
C VAL A 190 7.37 -19.44 12.16
N GLY A 191 7.78 -20.47 11.43
CA GLY A 191 8.18 -20.35 10.03
C GLY A 191 9.62 -19.93 9.77
N ALA A 192 10.44 -19.72 10.80
CA ALA A 192 11.89 -19.59 10.64
C ALA A 192 12.46 -20.92 10.13
N LYS A 193 13.34 -20.86 9.14
CA LYS A 193 13.97 -22.03 8.53
C LYS A 193 15.44 -22.12 8.89
N PHE A 194 15.87 -23.33 9.26
CA PHE A 194 17.22 -23.62 9.71
C PHE A 194 17.83 -24.83 9.02
N GLN A 195 19.14 -24.81 8.88
CA GLN A 195 19.96 -26.00 8.63
C GLN A 195 20.81 -26.31 9.87
N LEU A 196 21.06 -27.59 10.11
CA LEU A 196 21.96 -28.05 11.16
C LEU A 196 23.34 -28.32 10.54
N LEU A 197 24.38 -27.70 11.09
CA LEU A 197 25.76 -27.86 10.65
C LEU A 197 26.62 -28.51 11.76
N ASP A 198 27.63 -29.28 11.36
CA ASP A 198 28.69 -29.76 12.25
C ASP A 198 29.78 -28.69 12.50
N GLU A 199 30.82 -29.04 13.26
CA GLU A 199 31.96 -28.16 13.58
C GLU A 199 32.72 -27.68 12.33
N ASP A 200 32.77 -28.51 11.29
CA ASP A 200 33.45 -28.22 10.02
C ASP A 200 32.57 -27.40 9.05
N GLY A 201 31.31 -27.17 9.40
CA GLY A 201 30.33 -26.42 8.61
C GLY A 201 29.59 -27.25 7.56
N ASN A 202 29.68 -28.58 7.59
CA ASN A 202 28.91 -29.45 6.71
C ASN A 202 27.48 -29.64 7.24
N VAL A 203 26.52 -29.80 6.34
CA VAL A 203 25.13 -30.05 6.73
C VAL A 203 24.99 -31.46 7.30
N VAL A 204 24.46 -31.55 8.52
CA VAL A 204 24.20 -32.82 9.21
C VAL A 204 23.03 -33.53 8.53
N LYS A 205 23.25 -34.77 8.12
CA LYS A 205 22.19 -35.60 7.54
C LYS A 205 21.23 -36.08 8.61
N THR A 206 19.95 -35.93 8.32
CA THR A 206 18.85 -36.21 9.25
C THR A 206 17.72 -36.93 8.54
N ARG A 207 16.92 -37.62 9.33
CA ARG A 207 15.66 -38.24 8.89
C ARG A 207 14.66 -38.13 10.03
N ALA A 208 13.53 -37.49 9.77
CA ALA A 208 12.45 -37.33 10.75
C ALA A 208 12.94 -36.67 12.06
N PHE A 209 13.73 -35.59 11.94
CA PHE A 209 14.26 -34.81 13.06
C PHE A 209 15.20 -35.61 13.99
N ALA A 210 15.87 -36.63 13.47
CA ALA A 210 16.94 -37.36 14.14
C ALA A 210 18.16 -37.46 13.24
N MET A 211 19.36 -37.44 13.81
CA MET A 211 20.59 -37.67 13.05
C MET A 211 20.56 -39.06 12.41
N ASP A 212 20.79 -39.11 11.10
CA ASP A 212 20.88 -40.36 10.34
C ASP A 212 21.94 -40.17 9.26
N PRO A 213 23.09 -40.87 9.31
CA PRO A 213 24.12 -40.78 8.28
C PRO A 213 23.61 -41.15 6.87
N LYS A 214 22.52 -41.92 6.77
CA LYS A 214 21.81 -42.27 5.52
C LYS A 214 20.62 -41.36 5.23
N GLY A 215 20.42 -40.32 6.04
CA GLY A 215 19.40 -39.30 5.88
C GLY A 215 19.73 -38.30 4.77
N THR A 216 19.03 -37.17 4.81
CA THR A 216 19.15 -36.07 3.85
C THR A 216 19.53 -34.76 4.54
N GLU A 217 19.93 -33.78 3.75
CA GLU A 217 20.13 -32.41 4.22
C GLU A 217 18.75 -31.73 4.36
N GLU A 218 18.16 -31.82 5.55
CA GLU A 218 16.84 -31.24 5.84
C GLU A 218 16.95 -29.73 6.14
N VAL A 219 15.89 -28.99 5.77
CA VAL A 219 15.66 -27.62 6.23
C VAL A 219 14.52 -27.68 7.24
N PHE A 220 14.81 -27.35 8.49
CA PHE A 220 13.86 -27.41 9.59
C PHE A 220 13.10 -26.11 9.71
N GLU A 221 11.79 -26.19 9.83
CA GLU A 221 10.93 -25.05 10.08
C GLU A 221 10.45 -25.04 11.53
N THR A 222 10.52 -23.88 12.17
CA THR A 222 10.00 -23.67 13.53
C THR A 222 8.49 -23.84 13.58
N ASP A 223 8.02 -24.57 14.60
CA ASP A 223 6.60 -24.85 14.78
C ASP A 223 5.77 -23.62 15.20
N LYS A 224 4.46 -23.81 15.42
CA LYS A 224 3.53 -22.75 15.87
C LYS A 224 3.93 -22.06 17.18
N ASN A 225 4.79 -22.68 17.97
CA ASN A 225 5.29 -22.16 19.25
C ASN A 225 6.74 -21.64 19.14
N GLY A 226 7.35 -21.72 17.95
CA GLY A 226 8.71 -21.28 17.68
C GLY A 226 9.80 -22.30 18.02
N PHE A 227 9.48 -23.59 18.10
CA PHE A 227 10.46 -24.62 18.46
C PHE A 227 10.89 -25.49 17.28
N ILE A 228 12.14 -25.97 17.36
CA ILE A 228 12.68 -27.11 16.61
C ILE A 228 13.30 -28.06 17.62
N VAL A 229 13.12 -29.37 17.44
CA VAL A 229 13.79 -30.40 18.24
C VAL A 229 14.47 -31.39 17.32
N ILE A 230 15.78 -31.59 17.49
CA ILE A 230 16.57 -32.60 16.76
C ILE A 230 17.14 -33.60 17.75
N ARG A 231 16.98 -34.89 17.48
CA ARG A 231 17.34 -36.02 18.35
C ARG A 231 18.54 -36.79 17.82
N ASP A 232 19.03 -37.69 18.66
CA ASP A 232 20.06 -38.69 18.35
C ASP A 232 21.38 -38.08 17.84
N LEU A 233 21.68 -36.84 18.26
CA LEU A 233 22.92 -36.16 17.92
C LEU A 233 24.09 -36.80 18.66
N GLU A 234 25.18 -37.05 17.95
CA GLU A 234 26.43 -37.47 18.59
C GLU A 234 27.00 -36.33 19.46
N PRO A 235 27.78 -36.62 20.51
CA PRO A 235 28.48 -35.59 21.26
C PRO A 235 29.42 -34.78 20.36
N GLY A 236 29.30 -33.46 20.39
CA GLY A 236 30.05 -32.59 19.48
C GLY A 236 29.59 -31.14 19.48
N VAL A 237 30.28 -30.32 18.70
CA VAL A 237 29.94 -28.92 18.46
C VAL A 237 29.11 -28.83 17.18
N TYR A 238 28.01 -28.08 17.25
CA TYR A 238 27.07 -27.91 16.14
C TYR A 238 26.62 -26.45 16.02
N PHE A 239 26.07 -26.12 14.85
CA PHE A 239 25.47 -24.81 14.59
C PHE A 239 24.08 -24.97 13.98
N PHE A 240 23.13 -24.18 14.44
CA PHE A 240 21.94 -23.89 13.66
C PHE A 240 22.22 -22.67 12.77
N LYS A 241 22.18 -22.88 11.45
CA LYS A 241 22.24 -21.82 10.45
C LYS A 241 20.82 -21.39 10.07
N GLU A 242 20.43 -20.15 10.39
CA GLU A 242 19.15 -19.60 9.94
C GLU A 242 19.25 -19.22 8.45
N VAL A 243 18.49 -19.92 7.61
CA VAL A 243 18.51 -19.72 6.15
C VAL A 243 17.37 -18.83 5.67
N GLU A 244 16.27 -18.76 6.42
CA GLU A 244 15.14 -17.88 6.14
C GLU A 244 14.51 -17.41 7.44
N ALA A 245 14.45 -16.09 7.64
CA ALA A 245 13.73 -15.51 8.77
C ALA A 245 12.21 -15.64 8.59
N PRO A 246 11.44 -15.68 9.69
CA PRO A 246 10.00 -15.50 9.65
C PRO A 246 9.62 -14.20 8.93
N LYS A 247 8.45 -14.21 8.26
CA LYS A 247 7.94 -13.03 7.57
C LYS A 247 7.89 -11.80 8.49
N GLY A 248 8.51 -10.71 8.04
CA GLY A 248 8.56 -9.44 8.78
C GLY A 248 9.67 -9.34 9.84
N TYR A 249 10.53 -10.35 9.92
CA TYR A 249 11.69 -10.36 10.81
C TYR A 249 13.00 -10.35 10.01
N GLU A 250 14.06 -9.89 10.67
CA GLU A 250 15.43 -9.95 10.16
C GLU A 250 16.25 -10.95 10.99
N ILE A 251 17.15 -11.67 10.30
CA ILE A 251 18.12 -12.56 10.92
C ILE A 251 19.13 -11.69 11.67
N VAL A 252 19.25 -11.87 12.98
CA VAL A 252 20.22 -11.13 13.80
C VAL A 252 21.58 -11.82 13.79
N ASN A 253 21.59 -13.14 13.90
CA ASN A 253 22.80 -13.97 13.84
C ASN A 253 22.51 -15.16 12.92
N GLU A 254 23.26 -15.26 11.83
CA GLU A 254 23.08 -16.33 10.84
C GLU A 254 23.40 -17.71 11.42
N ASN A 255 24.46 -17.82 12.26
CA ASN A 255 24.88 -19.07 12.89
C ASN A 255 24.75 -18.99 14.41
N SER A 256 24.10 -19.99 15.01
CA SER A 256 23.95 -20.12 16.45
C SER A 256 24.54 -21.44 16.95
N GLN A 257 25.66 -21.36 17.67
CA GLN A 257 26.40 -22.52 18.16
C GLN A 257 25.71 -23.18 19.36
N PHE A 258 25.80 -24.51 19.45
CA PHE A 258 25.50 -25.27 20.65
C PHE A 258 26.42 -26.50 20.74
N VAL A 259 26.47 -27.12 21.92
CA VAL A 259 27.28 -28.32 22.18
C VAL A 259 26.38 -29.42 22.72
N ILE A 260 26.54 -30.63 22.19
CA ILE A 260 25.90 -31.85 22.71
C ILE A 260 26.91 -32.59 23.57
N PHE A 261 26.56 -32.83 24.83
CA PHE A 261 27.29 -33.75 25.70
C PHE A 261 26.56 -35.08 25.78
N GLU A 262 27.30 -36.16 26.00
CA GLU A 262 26.75 -37.50 26.11
C GLU A 262 25.65 -37.58 27.19
N GLY A 263 24.49 -38.11 26.80
CA GLY A 263 23.33 -38.28 27.67
C GLY A 263 22.60 -36.99 28.02
N GLN A 264 23.00 -35.84 27.46
CA GLN A 264 22.44 -34.53 27.79
C GLN A 264 21.66 -33.92 26.63
N ALA A 265 20.72 -33.04 26.98
CA ALA A 265 19.99 -32.24 26.01
C ALA A 265 20.46 -30.79 26.04
N ALA A 266 20.70 -30.22 24.86
CA ALA A 266 21.00 -28.81 24.70
C ALA A 266 19.73 -27.96 24.54
N LYS A 267 19.79 -26.72 25.02
CA LYS A 267 18.79 -25.69 24.76
C LYS A 267 19.48 -24.52 24.10
N LEU A 268 18.90 -24.04 23.00
CA LEU A 268 19.40 -22.89 22.25
C LEU A 268 18.25 -21.91 22.05
N SER A 269 18.53 -20.61 22.15
CA SER A 269 17.54 -19.57 21.88
C SER A 269 18.09 -18.62 20.82
N VAL A 270 17.32 -18.39 19.77
CA VAL A 270 17.72 -17.59 18.60
C VAL A 270 16.76 -16.42 18.43
N LEU A 271 17.28 -15.21 18.62
CA LEU A 271 16.55 -13.95 18.52
C LEU A 271 16.45 -13.49 17.06
N ASN A 272 15.27 -13.06 16.61
CA ASN A 272 15.14 -12.17 15.47
C ASN A 272 14.47 -10.87 15.90
N LYS A 273 14.84 -9.80 15.22
CA LYS A 273 14.18 -8.50 15.39
C LYS A 273 13.13 -8.32 14.31
N LYS A 274 12.05 -7.61 14.63
CA LYS A 274 11.12 -7.18 13.58
C LYS A 274 11.85 -6.19 12.69
N LYS A 275 11.67 -6.33 11.38
CA LYS A 275 12.08 -5.30 10.44
C LYS A 275 11.35 -4.00 10.77
N LEU A 276 12.05 -2.89 10.59
CA LEU A 276 11.49 -1.56 10.70
C LEU A 276 11.26 -0.96 9.32
N GLY A 277 10.25 -0.11 9.19
CA GLY A 277 9.94 0.58 7.96
C GLY A 277 9.35 1.96 8.19
N SER A 278 9.01 2.61 7.09
CA SER A 278 8.50 3.97 7.04
C SER A 278 7.26 4.04 6.15
N TYR A 279 6.43 5.06 6.33
CA TYR A 279 5.25 5.29 5.51
C TYR A 279 5.05 6.80 5.29
N ASN A 280 4.66 7.16 4.08
CA ASN A 280 4.42 8.55 3.69
C ASN A 280 2.92 8.86 3.66
N PHE A 281 2.54 10.06 4.06
CA PHE A 281 1.15 10.52 4.10
C PHE A 281 1.01 11.87 3.41
N TYR A 282 -0.17 12.11 2.84
CA TYR A 282 -0.51 13.39 2.23
C TYR A 282 -1.88 13.87 2.70
N LYS A 283 -1.88 14.97 3.44
CA LYS A 283 -3.09 15.65 3.88
C LYS A 283 -3.56 16.63 2.81
N THR A 284 -4.78 16.46 2.33
CA THR A 284 -5.34 17.33 1.29
C THR A 284 -6.83 17.60 1.50
N ASN A 285 -7.41 18.46 0.67
CA ASN A 285 -8.84 18.70 0.58
C ASN A 285 -9.53 17.61 -0.28
N GLU A 286 -10.85 17.66 -0.36
CA GLU A 286 -11.65 16.70 -1.14
C GLU A 286 -11.36 16.72 -2.66
N LYS A 287 -10.73 17.79 -3.17
CA LYS A 287 -10.34 17.93 -4.59
C LYS A 287 -8.92 17.45 -4.88
N ARG A 288 -8.13 17.14 -3.85
CA ARG A 288 -6.72 16.74 -3.92
C ARG A 288 -5.77 17.74 -4.58
N ASP A 289 -6.17 19.00 -4.69
CA ASP A 289 -5.41 20.06 -5.36
C ASP A 289 -4.61 20.95 -4.39
N VAL A 290 -4.91 20.88 -3.09
CA VAL A 290 -4.26 21.68 -2.04
C VAL A 290 -3.80 20.82 -0.87
N GLY A 291 -2.53 20.92 -0.51
CA GLY A 291 -1.98 20.33 0.71
C GLY A 291 -2.43 21.10 1.95
N LEU A 292 -2.91 20.40 2.98
CA LEU A 292 -3.44 21.04 4.19
C LEU A 292 -2.48 20.90 5.37
N SER A 293 -2.00 22.03 5.86
CA SER A 293 -1.09 22.12 7.01
C SER A 293 -1.84 22.09 8.35
N GLY A 294 -1.15 21.63 9.40
CA GLY A 294 -1.59 21.76 10.79
C GLY A 294 -2.61 20.72 11.27
N ALA A 295 -2.90 19.68 10.49
CA ALA A 295 -3.61 18.50 10.99
C ALA A 295 -2.71 17.72 11.96
N GLU A 296 -3.30 17.09 12.98
CA GLU A 296 -2.57 16.22 13.92
C GLU A 296 -3.13 14.81 13.93
N PHE A 297 -2.24 13.82 13.96
CA PHE A 297 -2.57 12.41 13.84
C PHE A 297 -1.96 11.58 14.95
N VAL A 298 -2.66 10.50 15.32
CA VAL A 298 -2.10 9.39 16.10
C VAL A 298 -2.14 8.11 15.30
N ILE A 299 -1.18 7.22 15.55
CA ILE A 299 -1.15 5.88 14.96
C ILE A 299 -1.52 4.86 16.04
N THR A 300 -2.35 3.89 15.68
CA THR A 300 -2.69 2.74 16.53
C THR A 300 -2.32 1.43 15.86
N GLN A 301 -1.99 0.42 16.66
CA GLN A 301 -1.82 -0.96 16.23
C GLN A 301 -2.72 -1.86 17.08
N ARG A 302 -3.31 -2.89 16.46
CA ARG A 302 -4.07 -3.89 17.20
C ARG A 302 -3.13 -4.89 17.86
N VAL A 303 -3.07 -4.85 19.18
CA VAL A 303 -2.23 -5.75 20.00
C VAL A 303 -3.14 -6.46 20.99
N ASN A 304 -3.13 -7.80 21.00
CA ASN A 304 -3.98 -8.64 21.86
C ASN A 304 -5.47 -8.29 21.76
N GLY A 305 -5.94 -8.02 20.53
CA GLY A 305 -7.35 -7.73 20.26
C GLY A 305 -7.82 -6.32 20.65
N LYS A 306 -6.92 -5.43 21.09
CA LYS A 306 -7.21 -4.04 21.44
C LYS A 306 -6.35 -3.08 20.63
N ASP A 307 -6.89 -1.93 20.29
CA ASP A 307 -6.12 -0.88 19.63
C ASP A 307 -5.28 -0.14 20.67
N GLN A 308 -3.97 -0.10 20.43
CA GLN A 308 -3.01 0.58 21.29
C GLN A 308 -2.34 1.69 20.49
N ARG A 309 -2.18 2.87 21.10
CA ARG A 309 -1.45 3.98 20.47
C ARG A 309 0.03 3.62 20.37
N VAL A 310 0.60 3.89 19.21
CA VAL A 310 2.04 3.78 19.00
C VAL A 310 2.71 4.89 19.81
N GLN A 311 3.74 4.52 20.56
CA GLN A 311 4.50 5.43 21.39
C GLN A 311 5.95 5.52 20.92
N ARG A 312 6.56 6.68 21.16
CA ARG A 312 8.00 6.92 21.00
C ARG A 312 8.49 7.61 22.26
N ASP A 313 9.56 7.06 22.86
CA ASP A 313 10.14 7.55 24.11
C ASP A 313 9.12 7.67 25.26
N GLY A 314 8.20 6.69 25.34
CA GLY A 314 7.15 6.63 26.37
C GLY A 314 6.00 7.63 26.19
N LYS A 315 5.90 8.30 25.05
CA LYS A 315 4.80 9.24 24.72
C LYS A 315 4.10 8.84 23.43
N ASP A 316 2.83 9.20 23.31
CA ASP A 316 2.08 9.00 22.07
C ASP A 316 2.80 9.66 20.89
N LEU A 317 2.96 8.90 19.80
CA LEU A 317 3.52 9.40 18.55
C LEU A 317 2.48 10.28 17.86
N ILE A 318 2.67 11.60 17.96
CA ILE A 318 1.85 12.59 17.26
C ILE A 318 2.54 13.00 15.97
N LEU A 319 1.86 12.82 14.84
CA LEU A 319 2.32 13.32 13.54
C LEU A 319 1.56 14.59 13.17
N LYS A 320 2.22 15.51 12.46
CA LYS A 320 1.58 16.74 11.99
C LYS A 320 1.79 16.91 10.49
N SER A 321 0.74 17.32 9.78
CA SER A 321 0.89 17.66 8.37
C SER A 321 1.69 18.95 8.20
N GLY A 322 2.68 18.92 7.31
CA GLY A 322 3.53 20.06 6.98
C GLY A 322 2.82 21.13 6.15
N PRO A 323 3.50 22.24 5.81
CA PRO A 323 2.96 23.35 5.03
C PRO A 323 2.35 22.95 3.68
N ASP A 324 2.90 21.91 3.05
CA ASP A 324 2.45 21.33 1.79
C ASP A 324 1.55 20.09 2.00
N GLY A 325 1.03 19.88 3.21
CA GLY A 325 0.21 18.73 3.57
C GLY A 325 0.97 17.42 3.77
N LYS A 326 2.28 17.37 3.49
CA LYS A 326 3.07 16.13 3.56
C LYS A 326 3.55 15.86 4.97
N PHE A 327 3.61 14.57 5.33
CA PHE A 327 4.25 14.10 6.55
C PHE A 327 4.55 12.61 6.42
N PHE A 328 5.35 12.06 7.35
CA PHE A 328 5.73 10.66 7.30
C PHE A 328 5.91 10.10 8.71
N VAL A 329 5.95 8.77 8.78
CA VAL A 329 6.40 8.03 9.96
C VAL A 329 7.62 7.18 9.59
N ARG A 330 8.55 7.05 10.52
CA ARG A 330 9.74 6.19 10.40
C ARG A 330 9.84 5.23 11.57
N ASP A 331 10.67 4.22 11.38
CA ASP A 331 11.10 3.29 12.43
C ASP A 331 9.92 2.56 13.08
N LEU A 332 8.85 2.31 12.30
CA LEU A 332 7.75 1.47 12.75
C LEU A 332 8.07 0.00 12.45
N PRO A 333 7.83 -0.93 13.40
CA PRO A 333 7.92 -2.35 13.10
C PRO A 333 6.98 -2.75 11.96
N TYR A 334 7.38 -3.73 11.16
CA TYR A 334 6.53 -4.31 10.13
C TYR A 334 5.19 -4.77 10.72
N GLY A 335 4.11 -4.49 10.01
CA GLY A 335 2.76 -4.81 10.46
C GLY A 335 1.70 -3.84 9.97
N THR A 336 0.46 -4.11 10.38
CA THR A 336 -0.72 -3.31 10.03
C THR A 336 -1.03 -2.30 11.13
N TYR A 337 -1.33 -1.08 10.71
CA TYR A 337 -1.61 0.06 11.57
C TYR A 337 -2.85 0.81 11.08
N GLU A 338 -3.37 1.65 11.97
CA GLU A 338 -4.41 2.63 11.67
C GLU A 338 -3.93 4.03 12.03
N ILE A 339 -4.22 5.01 11.20
CA ILE A 339 -3.98 6.43 11.47
C ILE A 339 -5.30 7.14 11.74
N TRP A 340 -5.34 7.94 12.80
CA TRP A 340 -6.52 8.68 13.25
C TRP A 340 -6.24 10.17 13.21
N GLU A 341 -7.12 10.95 12.59
CA GLU A 341 -7.07 12.41 12.71
C GLU A 341 -7.60 12.84 14.07
N THR A 342 -6.79 13.56 14.83
CA THR A 342 -7.15 14.07 16.17
C THR A 342 -7.42 15.57 16.17
N LYS A 343 -6.88 16.27 15.17
CA LYS A 343 -7.12 17.69 14.93
C LYS A 343 -7.15 17.94 13.43
N ALA A 344 -8.26 18.49 12.96
CA ALA A 344 -8.40 18.92 11.57
C ALA A 344 -7.59 20.20 11.30
N PRO A 345 -7.17 20.44 10.05
CA PRO A 345 -6.72 21.76 9.60
C PRO A 345 -7.77 22.85 9.88
N GLU A 346 -7.31 24.09 10.01
CA GLU A 346 -8.21 25.23 10.17
C GLU A 346 -9.18 25.36 8.99
N GLY A 347 -10.47 25.58 9.27
CA GLY A 347 -11.51 25.66 8.24
C GLY A 347 -12.02 24.31 7.71
N TYR A 348 -11.48 23.18 8.18
CA TYR A 348 -11.87 21.84 7.75
C TYR A 348 -12.58 21.02 8.84
N THR A 349 -13.42 20.09 8.42
CA THR A 349 -14.13 19.14 9.28
C THR A 349 -13.19 18.00 9.68
N LEU A 350 -13.23 17.57 10.94
CA LEU A 350 -12.45 16.42 11.43
C LEU A 350 -12.92 15.13 10.78
N LEU A 351 -11.97 14.37 10.22
CA LEU A 351 -12.24 13.05 9.66
C LEU A 351 -12.81 12.12 10.73
N GLN A 352 -13.88 11.40 10.40
CA GLN A 352 -14.47 10.40 11.27
C GLN A 352 -13.83 9.04 11.02
N GLY A 353 -13.39 8.37 12.08
CA GLY A 353 -12.76 7.06 12.00
C GLY A 353 -11.26 7.10 11.70
N SER A 354 -10.75 5.98 11.20
CA SER A 354 -9.33 5.76 10.93
C SER A 354 -9.11 5.25 9.51
N LEU A 355 -7.86 5.35 9.05
CA LEU A 355 -7.42 4.79 7.78
C LEU A 355 -6.32 3.74 8.05
N LYS A 356 -6.42 2.59 7.38
CA LYS A 356 -5.45 1.49 7.53
C LYS A 356 -4.25 1.68 6.62
N PHE A 357 -3.06 1.33 7.10
CA PHE A 357 -1.84 1.22 6.31
C PHE A 357 -0.95 0.07 6.84
N GLU A 358 -0.03 -0.41 6.01
CA GLU A 358 0.87 -1.52 6.34
C GLU A 358 2.33 -1.10 6.15
N ILE A 359 3.16 -1.40 7.15
CA ILE A 359 4.61 -1.26 7.08
C ILE A 359 5.21 -2.59 6.60
N ASN A 360 5.91 -2.55 5.47
CA ASN A 360 6.61 -3.67 4.85
C ASN A 360 7.72 -3.15 3.91
N ASP A 361 8.38 -4.03 3.14
CA ASP A 361 9.55 -3.66 2.33
C ASP A 361 9.27 -2.57 1.29
N ASN A 362 8.02 -2.39 0.85
CA ASN A 362 7.64 -1.37 -0.15
C ASN A 362 6.84 -0.21 0.46
N SER A 363 6.71 -0.15 1.78
CA SER A 363 5.80 0.80 2.42
C SER A 363 6.26 2.25 2.30
N PHE A 364 7.56 2.48 2.17
CA PHE A 364 8.11 3.83 2.02
C PHE A 364 7.72 4.47 0.68
N GLU A 365 7.52 3.69 -0.37
CA GLU A 365 7.14 4.20 -1.68
C GLU A 365 5.63 4.48 -1.77
N LYS A 366 4.84 4.01 -0.80
CA LYS A 366 3.40 4.23 -0.75
C LYS A 366 3.08 5.55 -0.08
N VAL A 367 2.01 6.19 -0.55
CA VAL A 367 1.42 7.37 0.09
C VAL A 367 -0.03 7.14 0.39
N LEU A 368 -0.41 7.36 1.65
CA LEU A 368 -1.82 7.37 2.05
C LEU A 368 -2.34 8.81 2.00
N ILE A 369 -3.32 9.04 1.11
CA ILE A 369 -4.00 10.32 0.98
C ILE A 369 -5.10 10.41 2.04
N ILE A 370 -5.10 11.52 2.77
CA ILE A 370 -6.05 11.82 3.86
C ILE A 370 -6.79 13.11 3.51
N GLU A 371 -8.05 12.99 3.12
CA GLU A 371 -8.90 14.09 2.69
C GLU A 371 -9.72 14.66 3.85
N ASN A 372 -9.84 15.99 3.93
CA ASN A 372 -10.88 16.62 4.75
C ASN A 372 -11.77 17.48 3.87
N THR A 373 -13.03 17.59 4.27
CA THR A 373 -13.98 18.52 3.68
C THR A 373 -13.96 19.84 4.43
N THR A 374 -14.21 20.94 3.71
CA THR A 374 -14.40 22.26 4.34
C THR A 374 -15.56 22.23 5.34
N LYS A 375 -15.46 23.03 6.41
CA LYS A 375 -16.59 23.20 7.33
C LYS A 375 -17.75 23.85 6.58
N PRO A 376 -19.00 23.39 6.79
CA PRO A 376 -20.15 24.07 6.23
C PRO A 376 -20.19 25.52 6.73
N PRO A 377 -20.61 26.48 5.90
CA PRO A 377 -20.78 27.85 6.34
C PRO A 377 -21.73 27.88 7.53
N ILE A 378 -21.37 28.64 8.56
CA ILE A 378 -22.25 28.84 9.71
C ILE A 378 -23.56 29.44 9.16
N PRO A 379 -24.73 28.84 9.42
CA PRO A 379 -25.98 29.42 8.98
C PRO A 379 -26.09 30.82 9.59
N LYS A 380 -26.47 31.81 8.78
CA LYS A 380 -26.77 33.14 9.30
C LYS A 380 -28.03 33.04 10.17
N THR A 381 -27.86 32.84 11.48
CA THR A 381 -28.96 33.00 12.44
C THR A 381 -29.09 34.47 12.80
N GLY A 382 -30.27 35.04 12.54
CA GLY A 382 -30.51 36.48 12.54
C GLY A 382 -30.94 37.02 11.17
N ASP A 383 -31.55 36.19 10.32
CA ASP A 383 -32.12 36.65 9.06
C ASP A 383 -33.16 37.76 9.34
N ILE A 384 -32.96 38.91 8.68
CA ILE A 384 -33.79 40.11 8.83
C ILE A 384 -35.26 39.76 8.57
N THR A 385 -35.51 38.74 7.75
CA THR A 385 -36.81 38.15 7.45
C THR A 385 -37.62 37.77 8.70
N LEU A 386 -36.99 37.22 9.75
CA LEU A 386 -37.68 36.87 10.99
C LEU A 386 -38.08 38.12 11.79
N ILE A 387 -37.18 39.12 11.86
CA ILE A 387 -37.46 40.40 12.53
C ILE A 387 -38.58 41.15 11.79
N VAL A 388 -38.54 41.15 10.45
CA VAL A 388 -39.58 41.78 9.60
C VAL A 388 -40.93 41.09 9.76
N LEU A 389 -40.98 39.75 9.85
CA LEU A 389 -42.21 39.00 10.12
C LEU A 389 -42.80 39.31 11.50
N VAL A 390 -41.96 39.41 12.53
CA VAL A 390 -42.40 39.77 13.89
C VAL A 390 -42.94 41.20 13.92
N VAL A 391 -42.27 42.15 13.26
CA VAL A 391 -42.72 43.55 13.16
C VAL A 391 -44.02 43.65 12.35
N ALA A 392 -44.13 42.95 11.21
CA ALA A 392 -45.36 42.91 10.42
C ALA A 392 -46.54 42.30 11.21
N GLY A 393 -46.28 41.23 11.97
CA GLY A 393 -47.26 40.62 12.87
C GLY A 393 -47.73 41.59 13.96
N ALA A 394 -46.81 42.32 14.60
CA ALA A 394 -47.15 43.32 15.61
C ALA A 394 -47.99 44.48 15.01
N ILE A 395 -47.66 44.93 13.79
CA ILE A 395 -48.43 45.94 13.06
C ILE A 395 -49.84 45.42 12.74
N MET A 396 -49.98 44.19 12.26
CA MET A 396 -51.28 43.59 11.97
C MET A 396 -52.16 43.43 13.22
N ILE A 397 -51.57 43.03 14.35
CA ILE A 397 -52.27 42.96 15.64
C ILE A 397 -52.72 44.36 16.08
N GLY A 398 -51.86 45.37 15.91
CA GLY A 398 -52.18 46.77 16.21
C GLY A 398 -53.33 47.31 15.37
N LEU A 399 -53.27 47.09 14.05
CA LEU A 399 -54.33 47.49 13.11
C LEU A 399 -55.64 46.76 13.38
N GLY A 400 -55.59 45.46 13.68
CA GLY A 400 -56.76 44.69 14.09
C GLY A 400 -57.43 45.24 15.35
N ARG A 401 -56.64 45.59 16.38
CA ARG A 401 -57.16 46.25 17.59
C ARG A 401 -57.76 47.64 17.31
N PHE A 402 -57.12 48.42 16.45
CA PHE A 402 -57.63 49.74 16.05
C PHE A 402 -59.00 49.63 15.34
N MET A 403 -59.12 48.72 14.37
CA MET A 403 -60.37 48.51 13.63
C MET A 403 -61.52 47.95 14.47
N ILE A 404 -61.22 47.24 15.56
CA ILE A 404 -62.25 46.73 16.50
C ILE A 404 -62.71 47.84 17.46
N LYS A 405 -61.86 48.83 17.75
CA LYS A 405 -62.15 49.90 18.72
C LYS A 405 -63.15 50.94 18.18
N ASP A 406 -63.21 51.14 16.87
CA ASP A 406 -64.12 52.10 16.21
C ASP A 406 -65.55 51.55 15.97
N LYS A 407 -65.86 50.33 16.46
CA LYS A 407 -67.15 49.67 16.29
C LYS A 407 -68.04 49.61 17.53
N ASN A 408 -67.63 50.22 18.65
CA ASN A 408 -68.41 50.31 19.88
C ASN A 408 -68.72 51.75 20.27
#